data_AF-A0A6A3UNP9-F1
#
_entry.id   AF-A0A6A3UNP9-F1
#
_cell.length_a   1.000
_cell.length_b   1.000
_cell.length_c   1.000
_cell.angle_alpha   90.00
_cell.angle_beta   90.00
_cell.angle_gamma   90.00
#
_symmetry.space_group_name_H-M   'P 1'
#
loop_
_entity.id
_entity.type
_entity.pdbx_description
1 polymer ?
#
loop_
_entity_poly.entity_id
_entity_poly.type
_entity_poly.pdbx_seq_one_letter_code
_entity_poly.pdbx_strand_id
1 'polypeptide(L)'
;MAAEQLQAAREALARADADAAYWMAQYRRSVEDVRAWVEAARADERESASHYRLLQQTLQDTRYGLDYSVRCASDARQELASARQFYLNLLGSKAADACDVGATDALGTEAMTSTTATATAPPSASPSALNRSPGGSTAPFRIRTNAPTPSLLMQPLLAPTNILKLGNGSIQESLPPSAGAAAAAVEAATATAPVDAVQEVPPPARQVVDARTFTVNPSQPRPATEVRRVSPLKRGAGETVYVVPPKRAKYPRAFKWDDYIMHHFPKDYTLPVCTLSTMWAYWVCGDPIAKYPPFRILIAPELEEAKTKRMLSALRFVMLEIETRVLAIGAWVNNPTPEDAAKMLEAVKDSVAVRPPAKRGELQPVEQLQWTSLCRIIRGQKKTMNEDEEELEEEEDYR
;
A
#
# COMPACT_ATOMS: atom_id res chain seq x y z
N MET A 1 18.17 26.06 -2.92
CA MET A 1 17.48 24.83 -3.36
C MET A 1 18.34 23.56 -3.25
N ALA A 2 19.34 23.28 -4.09
CA ALA A 2 20.05 21.98 -4.03
C ALA A 2 20.83 21.73 -2.72
N ALA A 3 21.49 22.76 -2.17
CA ALA A 3 22.16 22.65 -0.87
C ALA A 3 21.18 22.42 0.29
N GLU A 4 19.98 23.03 0.23
CA GLU A 4 18.92 22.84 1.22
C GLU A 4 18.34 21.42 1.14
N GLN A 5 18.16 20.88 -0.08
CA GLN A 5 17.73 19.48 -0.26
C GLN A 5 18.76 18.50 0.33
N LEU A 6 20.06 18.74 0.12
CA LEU A 6 21.11 17.93 0.70
C LEU A 6 21.12 18.01 2.23
N GLN A 7 20.89 19.19 2.79
CA GLN A 7 20.78 19.39 4.24
C GLN A 7 19.55 18.66 4.81
N ALA A 8 18.39 18.79 4.17
CA ALA A 8 17.17 18.10 4.57
C ALA A 8 17.34 16.57 4.53
N ALA A 9 18.00 16.03 3.51
CA ALA A 9 18.28 14.60 3.41
C ALA A 9 19.22 14.11 4.53
N ARG A 10 20.20 14.92 4.96
CA ARG A 10 21.07 14.60 6.11
C ARG A 10 20.28 14.57 7.41
N GLU A 11 19.40 15.53 7.62
CA GLU A 11 18.54 15.60 8.81
C GLU A 11 17.54 14.45 8.86
N ALA A 12 16.99 14.05 7.70
CA ALA A 12 16.13 12.88 7.59
C ALA A 12 16.89 11.59 7.96
N LEU A 13 18.10 11.40 7.43
CA LEU A 13 18.95 10.26 7.79
C LEU A 13 19.29 10.24 9.28
N ALA A 14 19.67 11.37 9.87
CA ALA A 14 19.99 11.45 11.29
C ALA A 14 18.80 11.06 12.18
N ARG A 15 17.58 11.46 11.80
CA ARG A 15 16.35 11.06 12.50
C ARG A 15 16.09 9.55 12.36
N ALA A 16 16.22 9.00 11.14
CA ALA A 16 15.99 7.59 10.90
C ALA A 16 17.01 6.69 11.62
N ASP A 17 18.28 7.08 11.66
CA ASP A 17 19.33 6.38 12.42
C ASP A 17 19.07 6.43 13.93
N ALA A 18 18.58 7.57 14.46
CA ALA A 18 18.20 7.71 15.86
C ALA A 18 17.01 6.81 16.23
N ASP A 19 15.99 6.73 15.37
CA ASP A 19 14.84 5.83 15.56
C ASP A 19 15.28 4.35 15.53
N ALA A 20 16.15 3.98 14.59
CA ALA A 20 16.70 2.63 14.53
C ALA A 20 17.51 2.27 15.79
N ALA A 21 18.31 3.22 16.30
CA ALA A 21 19.05 3.03 17.54
C ALA A 21 18.12 2.86 18.75
N TYR A 22 17.03 3.62 18.82
CA TYR A 22 15.99 3.49 19.85
C TYR A 22 15.34 2.10 19.82
N TRP A 23 14.87 1.65 18.65
CA TRP A 23 14.23 0.35 18.51
C TRP A 23 15.19 -0.81 18.82
N MET A 24 16.47 -0.69 18.42
CA MET A 24 17.49 -1.66 18.82
C MET A 24 17.67 -1.73 20.34
N ALA A 25 17.67 -0.59 21.05
CA ALA A 25 17.78 -0.56 22.50
C ALA A 25 16.55 -1.20 23.16
N GLN A 26 15.34 -0.89 22.67
CA GLN A 26 14.09 -1.45 23.17
C GLN A 26 13.98 -2.95 22.94
N TYR A 27 14.42 -3.45 21.78
CA TYR A 27 14.48 -4.87 21.49
C TYR A 27 15.46 -5.59 22.43
N ARG A 28 16.68 -5.04 22.64
CA ARG A 28 17.64 -5.60 23.60
C ARG A 28 17.06 -5.70 25.01
N ARG A 29 16.42 -4.63 25.48
CA ARG A 29 15.74 -4.62 26.79
C ARG A 29 14.66 -5.70 26.89
N SER A 30 13.83 -5.84 25.85
CA SER A 30 12.77 -6.86 25.83
C SER A 30 13.33 -8.28 25.86
N VAL A 31 14.46 -8.52 25.19
CA VAL A 31 15.17 -9.81 25.23
C VAL A 31 15.74 -10.08 26.63
N GLU A 32 16.30 -9.07 27.29
CA GLU A 32 16.79 -9.17 28.68
C GLU A 32 15.63 -9.45 29.65
N ASP A 33 14.49 -8.78 29.51
CA ASP A 33 13.30 -9.00 30.32
C ASP A 33 12.78 -10.45 30.16
N VAL A 34 12.73 -10.97 28.93
CA VAL A 34 12.37 -12.37 28.67
C VAL A 34 13.35 -13.32 29.33
N ARG A 35 14.64 -13.05 29.22
CA ARG A 35 15.68 -13.90 29.82
C ARG A 35 15.59 -13.91 31.35
N ALA A 36 15.50 -12.74 31.98
CA ALA A 36 15.38 -12.60 33.42
C ALA A 36 14.13 -13.32 33.93
N TRP A 37 13.02 -13.21 33.20
CA TRP A 37 11.79 -13.91 33.51
C TRP A 37 11.93 -15.43 33.40
N VAL A 38 12.56 -15.95 32.32
CA VAL A 38 12.82 -17.39 32.16
C VAL A 38 13.70 -17.93 33.29
N GLU A 39 14.68 -17.15 33.74
CA GLU A 39 15.56 -17.52 34.86
C GLU A 39 14.79 -17.52 36.20
N ALA A 40 13.85 -16.60 36.40
CA ALA A 40 13.03 -16.49 37.62
C ALA A 40 11.84 -17.46 37.68
N ALA A 41 11.22 -17.79 36.55
CA ALA A 41 9.97 -18.55 36.46
C ALA A 41 10.08 -20.06 36.79
N ARG A 42 11.19 -20.51 37.38
CA ARG A 42 11.43 -21.92 37.77
C ARG A 42 10.49 -22.49 38.83
N ALA A 43 9.47 -21.75 39.29
CA ALA A 43 8.66 -22.11 40.46
C ALA A 43 7.15 -22.34 40.18
N ASP A 44 6.54 -21.81 39.10
CA ASP A 44 5.09 -21.98 38.86
C ASP A 44 4.71 -22.04 37.36
N GLU A 45 4.26 -23.21 36.89
CA GLU A 45 3.96 -23.49 35.46
C GLU A 45 2.66 -22.84 34.94
N ARG A 46 1.69 -22.55 35.82
CA ARG A 46 0.34 -22.16 35.37
C ARG A 46 0.21 -20.66 35.10
N GLU A 47 0.82 -19.83 35.92
CA GLU A 47 0.85 -18.37 35.72
C GLU A 47 1.86 -17.98 34.62
N SER A 48 2.89 -18.79 34.44
CA SER A 48 3.98 -18.51 33.51
C SER A 48 3.57 -18.54 32.04
N ALA A 49 2.54 -19.32 31.68
CA ALA A 49 2.06 -19.40 30.30
C ALA A 49 1.46 -18.07 29.78
N SER A 50 0.72 -17.34 30.62
CA SER A 50 0.10 -16.06 30.22
C SER A 50 1.13 -14.95 30.06
N HIS A 51 2.08 -14.88 31.00
CA HIS A 51 3.18 -13.92 30.99
C HIS A 51 4.11 -14.17 29.79
N TYR A 52 4.41 -15.44 29.49
CA TYR A 52 5.20 -15.81 28.33
C TYR A 52 4.58 -15.34 27.02
N ARG A 53 3.26 -15.46 26.84
CA ARG A 53 2.56 -14.95 25.65
C ARG A 53 2.68 -13.42 25.52
N LEU A 54 2.57 -12.69 26.62
CA LEU A 54 2.73 -11.23 26.61
C LEU A 54 4.16 -10.81 26.24
N LEU A 55 5.17 -11.53 26.75
CA LEU A 55 6.57 -11.30 26.39
C LEU A 55 6.85 -11.64 24.92
N GLN A 56 6.29 -12.74 24.41
CA GLN A 56 6.38 -13.09 23.00
C GLN A 56 5.75 -12.01 22.10
N GLN A 57 4.58 -11.49 22.47
CA GLN A 57 3.94 -10.39 21.74
C GLN A 57 4.82 -9.14 21.76
N THR A 58 5.36 -8.77 22.93
CA THR A 58 6.26 -7.61 23.08
C THR A 58 7.52 -7.73 22.22
N LEU A 59 8.11 -8.93 22.16
CA LEU A 59 9.26 -9.21 21.29
C LEU A 59 8.90 -9.11 19.80
N GLN A 60 7.71 -9.58 19.40
CA GLN A 60 7.25 -9.43 18.03
C GLN A 60 7.06 -7.96 17.67
N ASP A 61 6.37 -7.19 18.52
CA ASP A 61 6.09 -5.77 18.29
C ASP A 61 7.39 -4.95 18.20
N THR A 62 8.35 -5.18 19.10
CA THR A 62 9.65 -4.50 19.07
C THR A 62 10.50 -4.92 17.87
N ARG A 63 10.42 -6.17 17.44
CA ARG A 63 11.05 -6.63 16.19
C ARG A 63 10.43 -5.94 14.98
N TYR A 64 9.11 -5.82 14.89
CA TYR A 64 8.45 -5.12 13.79
C TYR A 64 8.84 -3.64 13.74
N GLY A 65 8.89 -2.96 14.90
CA GLY A 65 9.36 -1.58 14.99
C GLY A 65 10.81 -1.42 14.54
N LEU A 66 11.69 -2.36 14.92
CA LEU A 66 13.07 -2.40 14.46
C LEU A 66 13.18 -2.59 12.95
N ASP A 67 12.51 -3.60 12.39
CA ASP A 67 12.54 -3.90 10.96
C ASP A 67 12.05 -2.69 10.13
N TYR A 68 11.01 -1.99 10.60
CA TYR A 68 10.53 -0.75 9.99
C TYR A 68 11.57 0.37 10.04
N SER A 69 12.14 0.65 11.21
CA SER A 69 13.13 1.72 11.38
C SER A 69 14.40 1.51 10.56
N VAL A 70 14.86 0.26 10.42
CA VAL A 70 16.02 -0.09 9.58
C VAL A 70 15.73 0.17 8.10
N ARG A 71 14.50 -0.09 7.63
CA ARG A 71 14.09 0.23 6.26
C ARG A 71 14.06 1.75 6.04
N CYS A 72 13.42 2.51 6.92
CA CYS A 72 13.42 3.97 6.84
C CYS A 72 14.83 4.57 6.83
N ALA A 73 15.76 4.01 7.62
CA ALA A 73 17.16 4.42 7.60
C ALA A 73 17.85 4.08 6.27
N SER A 74 17.54 2.92 5.68
CA SER A 74 18.02 2.55 4.34
C SER A 74 17.52 3.52 3.26
N ASP A 75 16.23 3.85 3.27
CA ASP A 75 15.62 4.75 2.30
C ASP A 75 16.20 6.17 2.44
N ALA A 76 16.37 6.67 3.67
CA ALA A 76 17.01 7.96 3.90
C ALA A 76 18.48 8.01 3.43
N ARG A 77 19.22 6.89 3.50
CA ARG A 77 20.57 6.80 2.92
C ARG A 77 20.53 6.87 1.39
N GLN A 78 19.55 6.21 0.78
CA GLN A 78 19.36 6.24 -0.67
C GLN A 78 19.00 7.65 -1.14
N GLU A 79 18.08 8.33 -0.47
CA GLU A 79 17.72 9.72 -0.77
C GLU A 79 18.94 10.66 -0.61
N LEU A 80 19.73 10.48 0.45
CA LEU A 80 20.95 11.26 0.63
C LEU A 80 21.96 11.01 -0.50
N ALA A 81 22.11 9.77 -0.97
CA ALA A 81 22.97 9.44 -2.10
C ALA A 81 22.49 10.12 -3.38
N SER A 82 21.18 10.07 -3.68
CA SER A 82 20.58 10.75 -4.82
C SER A 82 20.73 12.28 -4.75
N ALA A 83 20.51 12.88 -3.57
CA ALA A 83 20.69 14.32 -3.36
C ALA A 83 22.15 14.76 -3.55
N ARG A 84 23.12 13.94 -3.12
CA ARG A 84 24.55 14.19 -3.36
C ARG A 84 24.89 14.13 -4.85
N GLN A 85 24.40 13.12 -5.58
CA GLN A 85 24.61 13.02 -7.02
C GLN A 85 24.02 14.22 -7.76
N PHE A 86 22.80 14.62 -7.41
CA PHE A 86 22.16 15.81 -7.98
C PHE A 86 22.98 17.09 -7.73
N TYR A 87 23.47 17.27 -6.50
CA TYR A 87 24.32 18.42 -6.14
C TYR A 87 25.64 18.43 -6.92
N LEU A 88 26.29 17.28 -7.09
CA LEU A 88 27.54 17.18 -7.87
C LEU A 88 27.31 17.47 -9.36
N ASN A 89 26.19 17.00 -9.94
CA ASN A 89 25.85 17.29 -11.33
C ASN A 89 25.66 18.80 -11.56
N LEU A 90 25.00 19.50 -10.63
CA LEU A 90 24.84 20.95 -10.70
C LEU A 90 26.17 21.71 -10.63
N LEU A 91 27.10 21.25 -9.79
CA LEU A 91 28.44 21.84 -9.73
C LEU A 91 29.24 21.58 -11.02
N GLY A 92 29.09 20.39 -11.60
CA GLY A 92 29.72 20.03 -12.87
C GLY A 92 29.25 20.90 -14.04
N SER A 93 27.93 21.11 -14.17
CA SER A 93 27.37 21.96 -15.23
C SER A 93 27.85 23.41 -15.12
N LYS A 94 27.92 23.95 -13.90
CA LYS A 94 28.37 25.34 -13.68
C LYS A 94 29.84 25.56 -14.03
N ALA A 95 30.68 24.54 -13.87
CA ALA A 95 32.09 24.59 -14.26
C ALA A 95 32.26 24.57 -15.79
N ALA A 96 31.42 23.83 -16.51
CA ALA A 96 31.44 23.79 -17.97
C ALA A 96 31.06 25.14 -18.60
N ASP A 97 30.02 25.80 -18.07
CA ASP A 97 29.59 27.13 -18.57
C ASP A 97 30.63 28.23 -18.36
N ALA A 98 31.50 28.11 -17.34
CA ALA A 98 32.55 29.09 -17.06
C ALA A 98 33.74 28.99 -18.03
N CYS A 99 33.93 27.86 -18.72
CA CYS A 99 35.03 27.65 -19.65
C CYS A 99 34.73 28.12 -21.09
N ASP A 100 33.47 28.40 -21.43
CA ASP A 100 33.04 28.69 -22.81
C ASP A 100 32.99 30.19 -23.17
N VAL A 101 33.26 31.09 -22.22
CA VAL A 101 33.14 32.57 -22.43
C VAL A 101 34.49 33.26 -22.72
N GLY A 102 35.59 32.50 -22.86
CA GLY A 102 36.95 33.08 -22.94
C GLY A 102 37.68 32.99 -24.29
N ALA A 103 37.07 32.48 -25.35
CA ALA A 103 37.80 32.12 -26.58
C ALA A 103 37.33 32.84 -27.85
N THR A 104 37.14 34.16 -27.80
CA THR A 104 37.16 34.99 -29.01
C THR A 104 37.84 36.34 -28.71
N ASP A 105 38.82 36.67 -29.54
CA ASP A 105 39.59 37.92 -29.63
C ASP A 105 40.74 38.16 -28.64
N ALA A 106 41.95 37.77 -29.06
CA ALA A 106 43.03 38.74 -29.33
C ALA A 106 44.25 38.05 -29.96
N LEU A 107 44.42 38.26 -31.27
CA LEU A 107 45.72 38.20 -31.95
C LEU A 107 46.62 39.30 -31.36
N GLY A 108 47.75 38.91 -30.78
CA GLY A 108 48.70 39.84 -30.18
C GLY A 108 50.05 39.18 -29.94
N THR A 109 50.83 39.12 -31.01
CA THR A 109 52.28 38.84 -31.05
C THR A 109 53.01 39.71 -30.01
N GLU A 110 53.87 39.14 -29.17
CA GLU A 110 55.24 39.61 -28.95
C GLU A 110 56.01 38.76 -27.94
N ALA A 111 57.33 38.77 -28.11
CA ALA A 111 58.31 37.88 -27.53
C ALA A 111 59.00 38.49 -26.28
N MET A 112 59.86 37.66 -25.69
CA MET A 112 61.08 37.99 -24.94
C MET A 112 61.07 38.08 -23.40
N THR A 113 61.94 37.22 -22.87
CA THR A 113 62.97 37.43 -21.83
C THR A 113 62.68 37.15 -20.36
N SER A 114 63.57 36.29 -19.84
CA SER A 114 63.96 35.96 -18.47
C SER A 114 63.91 37.10 -17.46
N THR A 115 63.72 36.77 -16.18
CA THR A 115 64.58 37.22 -15.06
C THR A 115 64.26 36.47 -13.75
N THR A 116 65.34 35.98 -13.14
CA THR A 116 65.49 35.40 -11.79
C THR A 116 65.15 36.36 -10.65
N ALA A 117 64.59 35.85 -9.55
CA ALA A 117 64.83 36.42 -8.22
C ALA A 117 64.63 35.40 -7.10
N THR A 118 65.72 35.24 -6.34
CA THR A 118 65.94 34.48 -5.11
C THR A 118 65.28 35.16 -3.90
N ALA A 119 64.66 34.40 -2.99
CA ALA A 119 64.42 34.84 -1.61
C ALA A 119 64.41 33.64 -0.63
N THR A 120 64.72 33.94 0.62
CA THR A 120 65.54 33.13 1.54
C THR A 120 64.79 32.76 2.83
N ALA A 121 64.83 31.47 3.23
CA ALA A 121 64.75 30.85 4.58
C ALA A 121 63.45 31.01 5.45
N PRO A 122 63.23 30.25 6.57
CA PRO A 122 64.01 29.16 7.20
C PRO A 122 63.18 27.86 7.55
N PRO A 123 63.78 26.82 8.19
CA PRO A 123 63.22 25.46 8.27
C PRO A 123 62.59 25.08 9.63
N SER A 124 61.63 24.16 9.63
CA SER A 124 61.24 23.43 10.86
C SER A 124 60.98 21.93 10.62
N ALA A 125 61.86 21.14 11.22
CA ALA A 125 61.63 19.85 11.89
C ALA A 125 60.83 18.73 11.18
N SER A 126 61.59 17.73 10.71
CA SER A 126 61.16 16.33 10.55
C SER A 126 60.95 15.64 11.91
N PRO A 127 60.20 14.53 11.94
CA PRO A 127 60.72 13.33 12.60
C PRO A 127 60.69 12.09 11.72
N SER A 128 61.89 11.54 11.55
CA SER A 128 62.29 10.12 11.62
C SER A 128 61.29 9.03 11.21
N ALA A 129 61.57 8.45 10.05
CA ALA A 129 61.21 7.09 9.69
C ALA A 129 62.05 6.07 10.48
N LEU A 130 61.40 5.02 10.99
CA LEU A 130 62.04 3.84 11.54
C LEU A 130 61.53 2.58 10.82
N ASN A 131 62.47 1.91 10.18
CA ASN A 131 62.44 0.59 9.57
C ASN A 131 61.56 -0.44 10.28
N ARG A 132 60.82 -1.24 9.49
CA ARG A 132 60.68 -2.69 9.73
C ARG A 132 60.40 -3.47 8.44
N SER A 133 61.17 -4.54 8.29
CA SER A 133 61.25 -5.50 7.18
C SER A 133 59.95 -6.23 6.81
N PRO A 134 59.91 -6.85 5.61
CA PRO A 134 58.79 -7.65 5.11
C PRO A 134 58.96 -9.13 5.46
N GLY A 135 57.83 -9.83 5.64
CA GLY A 135 57.80 -11.29 5.73
C GLY A 135 56.52 -11.82 6.34
N GLY A 136 55.55 -12.20 5.51
CA GLY A 136 54.26 -12.72 5.99
C GLY A 136 53.42 -13.34 4.88
N SER A 137 53.80 -14.56 4.51
CA SER A 137 53.07 -15.49 3.63
C SER A 137 51.57 -15.54 3.94
N THR A 138 50.73 -15.33 2.93
CA THR A 138 49.27 -15.41 3.03
C THR A 138 48.80 -16.68 2.31
N ALA A 139 48.47 -17.71 3.07
CA ALA A 139 47.73 -18.87 2.60
C ALA A 139 46.21 -18.62 2.78
N PRO A 140 45.35 -19.08 1.86
CA PRO A 140 43.90 -18.86 1.97
C PRO A 140 43.26 -19.84 2.97
N PHE A 141 42.70 -19.28 4.04
CA PHE A 141 41.90 -20.00 5.04
C PHE A 141 40.52 -20.33 4.45
N ARG A 142 40.28 -21.62 4.19
CA ARG A 142 39.00 -22.16 3.72
C ARG A 142 38.14 -22.53 4.93
N ILE A 143 37.14 -21.71 5.26
CA ILE A 143 36.18 -22.03 6.32
C ILE A 143 35.19 -23.07 5.76
N ARG A 144 35.33 -24.32 6.19
CA ARG A 144 34.32 -25.38 6.04
C ARG A 144 33.25 -25.17 7.12
N THR A 145 32.03 -24.82 6.73
CA THR A 145 30.84 -24.91 7.58
C THR A 145 30.18 -26.28 7.36
N ASN A 146 30.50 -27.24 8.24
CA ASN A 146 29.70 -28.46 8.39
C ASN A 146 28.57 -28.16 9.38
N ALA A 147 27.35 -27.95 8.87
CA ALA A 147 26.13 -27.98 9.68
C ALA A 147 25.49 -29.37 9.56
N PRO A 148 25.22 -30.09 10.66
CA PRO A 148 24.51 -31.36 10.62
C PRO A 148 23.00 -31.14 10.46
N THR A 149 22.46 -31.79 9.43
CA THR A 149 21.03 -31.99 9.14
C THR A 149 20.34 -32.72 10.30
N PRO A 150 19.26 -32.19 10.91
CA PRO A 150 18.39 -33.01 11.74
C PRO A 150 17.41 -33.78 10.86
N SER A 151 17.58 -35.10 10.87
CA SER A 151 16.72 -36.09 10.24
C SER A 151 15.26 -35.96 10.66
N LEU A 152 14.41 -35.97 9.64
CA LEU A 152 13.00 -36.37 9.67
C LEU A 152 12.82 -37.72 10.38
N LEU A 153 12.05 -37.75 11.48
CA LEU A 153 11.40 -38.96 11.96
C LEU A 153 10.00 -38.64 12.50
N MET A 154 9.02 -39.15 11.75
CA MET A 154 7.72 -39.67 12.14
C MET A 154 6.86 -38.93 13.18
N GLN A 155 5.73 -38.40 12.71
CA GLN A 155 4.48 -38.38 13.48
C GLN A 155 3.42 -39.23 12.72
N PRO A 156 2.74 -40.19 13.38
CA PRO A 156 1.69 -40.97 12.73
C PRO A 156 0.36 -40.23 12.71
N LEU A 157 -0.37 -40.47 11.61
CA LEU A 157 -1.73 -40.06 11.34
C LEU A 157 -2.70 -40.51 12.44
N LEU A 158 -3.56 -39.60 12.90
CA LEU A 158 -4.86 -39.94 13.46
C LEU A 158 -5.93 -39.26 12.63
N ALA A 159 -6.63 -40.09 11.84
CA ALA A 159 -7.82 -39.72 11.10
C ALA A 159 -9.02 -39.58 12.05
N PRO A 160 -9.94 -38.62 11.85
CA PRO A 160 -11.24 -38.67 12.48
C PRO A 160 -12.21 -39.53 11.65
N THR A 161 -12.61 -40.67 12.21
CA THR A 161 -13.74 -41.47 11.75
C THR A 161 -15.05 -40.71 12.02
N ASN A 162 -15.76 -40.37 10.96
CA ASN A 162 -17.21 -40.19 10.98
C ASN A 162 -17.85 -41.56 10.72
N ILE A 163 -18.87 -41.96 11.50
CA ILE A 163 -20.00 -42.81 11.08
C ILE A 163 -21.11 -42.79 12.15
N LEU A 164 -22.20 -42.11 11.78
CA LEU A 164 -23.64 -42.45 11.85
C LEU A 164 -24.25 -43.17 13.08
N LYS A 165 -25.23 -42.46 13.67
CA LYS A 165 -26.69 -42.76 13.66
C LYS A 165 -27.20 -43.98 14.45
N LEU A 166 -28.05 -43.70 15.45
CA LEU A 166 -29.27 -44.40 15.95
C LEU A 166 -29.64 -43.69 17.29
N GLY A 167 -30.88 -43.38 17.66
CA GLY A 167 -32.16 -43.71 17.09
C GLY A 167 -33.30 -42.89 17.71
N ASN A 168 -34.48 -43.08 17.10
CA ASN A 168 -35.77 -42.60 17.56
C ASN A 168 -36.15 -43.25 18.90
N GLY A 169 -36.67 -42.44 19.83
CA GLY A 169 -37.34 -42.89 21.05
C GLY A 169 -38.54 -41.99 21.34
N SER A 170 -39.71 -42.47 20.93
CA SER A 170 -41.04 -41.95 21.24
C SER A 170 -41.45 -42.40 22.64
N ILE A 171 -41.81 -41.49 23.55
CA ILE A 171 -42.69 -41.81 24.70
C ILE A 171 -43.66 -40.64 24.94
N GLN A 172 -44.94 -41.02 24.97
CA GLN A 172 -46.16 -40.28 25.34
C GLN A 172 -46.28 -40.07 26.85
N GLU A 173 -47.35 -39.36 27.24
CA GLU A 173 -47.94 -39.20 28.59
C GLU A 173 -47.29 -38.11 29.46
N SER A 174 -48.02 -37.23 30.14
CA SER A 174 -49.47 -37.07 30.36
C SER A 174 -49.73 -35.67 30.95
N LEU A 175 -50.82 -35.05 30.51
CA LEU A 175 -51.60 -34.00 31.21
C LEU A 175 -52.21 -34.58 32.51
N PRO A 176 -52.84 -33.84 33.47
CA PRO A 176 -53.61 -32.59 33.35
C PRO A 176 -53.53 -31.67 34.63
N PRO A 177 -54.52 -30.81 35.00
CA PRO A 177 -55.04 -29.59 34.32
C PRO A 177 -55.26 -28.37 35.27
N SER A 178 -55.80 -27.27 34.69
CA SER A 178 -56.80 -26.32 35.28
C SER A 178 -56.25 -25.25 36.25
N ALA A 179 -56.67 -23.99 36.30
CA ALA A 179 -57.63 -23.09 35.62
C ALA A 179 -57.15 -21.65 35.96
N GLY A 180 -57.33 -20.59 35.16
CA GLY A 180 -58.57 -19.85 34.88
C GLY A 180 -58.13 -18.41 34.55
N ALA A 181 -58.57 -17.82 33.44
CA ALA A 181 -59.86 -17.15 33.21
C ALA A 181 -59.79 -15.63 33.45
N ALA A 182 -60.06 -14.87 32.38
CA ALA A 182 -60.67 -13.52 32.26
C ALA A 182 -59.99 -12.76 31.10
N ALA A 183 -60.54 -12.57 29.89
CA ALA A 183 -61.84 -12.04 29.42
C ALA A 183 -61.87 -10.51 29.23
N ALA A 184 -62.57 -10.12 28.15
CA ALA A 184 -62.92 -8.79 27.60
C ALA A 184 -61.91 -8.20 26.59
N ALA A 185 -62.16 -8.19 25.26
CA ALA A 185 -63.19 -7.46 24.46
C ALA A 185 -62.92 -5.94 24.45
N VAL A 186 -62.89 -5.20 23.32
CA VAL A 186 -64.02 -4.80 22.46
C VAL A 186 -63.51 -3.98 21.23
N GLU A 187 -64.24 -4.09 20.09
CA GLU A 187 -64.40 -3.21 18.89
C GLU A 187 -63.19 -2.82 18.00
N ALA A 188 -63.17 -3.00 16.67
CA ALA A 188 -64.13 -2.77 15.57
C ALA A 188 -64.39 -1.30 15.22
N ALA A 189 -63.77 -0.81 14.13
CA ALA A 189 -64.32 0.28 13.33
C ALA A 189 -63.76 0.25 11.90
N THR A 190 -64.66 -0.11 10.99
CA THR A 190 -64.60 0.03 9.53
C THR A 190 -64.80 1.49 9.14
N ALA A 191 -64.06 2.02 8.17
CA ALA A 191 -64.49 3.19 7.40
C ALA A 191 -63.85 3.21 6.00
N THR A 192 -64.72 3.42 5.01
CA THR A 192 -64.50 3.30 3.56
C THR A 192 -64.69 4.68 2.93
N ALA A 193 -63.76 5.09 2.03
CA ALA A 193 -63.88 6.09 0.93
C ALA A 193 -64.12 7.59 1.30
N PRO A 194 -63.95 8.59 0.39
CA PRO A 194 -63.68 8.55 -1.06
C PRO A 194 -62.59 9.50 -1.65
N VAL A 195 -62.20 9.17 -2.89
CA VAL A 195 -61.97 9.95 -4.13
C VAL A 195 -61.75 11.49 -4.11
N ASP A 196 -60.91 11.93 -5.06
CA ASP A 196 -60.75 13.26 -5.70
C ASP A 196 -59.71 14.26 -5.16
N ALA A 197 -58.63 14.46 -5.91
CA ALA A 197 -58.39 15.72 -6.66
C ALA A 197 -57.00 15.68 -7.34
N VAL A 198 -57.03 15.63 -8.67
CA VAL A 198 -55.90 15.93 -9.56
C VAL A 198 -55.55 17.42 -9.41
N GLN A 199 -54.30 17.73 -9.04
CA GLN A 199 -53.77 19.09 -9.16
C GLN A 199 -52.62 19.08 -10.17
N GLU A 200 -52.98 19.52 -11.37
CA GLU A 200 -52.14 19.79 -12.52
C GLU A 200 -51.20 20.96 -12.20
N VAL A 201 -49.90 20.69 -12.18
CA VAL A 201 -48.85 21.71 -12.01
C VAL A 201 -48.50 22.28 -13.39
N PRO A 202 -48.59 23.60 -13.61
CA PRO A 202 -48.28 24.21 -14.91
C PRO A 202 -46.77 24.19 -15.21
N PRO A 203 -46.36 24.01 -16.48
CA PRO A 203 -44.95 24.05 -16.87
C PRO A 203 -44.40 25.49 -16.88
N PRO A 204 -43.18 25.74 -16.39
CA PRO A 204 -42.55 27.04 -16.52
C PRO A 204 -42.16 27.31 -17.98
N ALA A 205 -42.40 28.56 -18.38
CA ALA A 205 -42.22 29.11 -19.71
C ALA A 205 -40.85 28.81 -20.32
N ARG A 206 -40.89 28.40 -21.60
CA ARG A 206 -39.76 28.43 -22.54
C ARG A 206 -39.21 29.85 -22.62
N GLN A 207 -38.02 30.09 -22.07
CA GLN A 207 -37.19 31.22 -22.47
C GLN A 207 -36.49 30.85 -23.78
N VAL A 208 -36.93 31.50 -24.85
CA VAL A 208 -36.23 31.57 -26.13
C VAL A 208 -34.99 32.44 -25.89
N VAL A 209 -33.82 31.82 -25.84
CA VAL A 209 -32.52 32.52 -25.89
C VAL A 209 -32.01 32.45 -27.32
N ASP A 210 -31.76 33.64 -27.86
CA ASP A 210 -31.30 33.90 -29.21
C ASP A 210 -30.07 33.08 -29.62
N ALA A 211 -30.15 32.52 -30.83
CA ALA A 211 -29.03 31.94 -31.54
C ALA A 211 -28.02 33.04 -31.93
N ARG A 212 -27.02 33.28 -31.06
CA ARG A 212 -25.80 33.96 -31.47
C ARG A 212 -24.84 32.96 -32.09
N THR A 213 -24.77 33.04 -33.41
CA THR A 213 -23.78 32.43 -34.30
C THR A 213 -22.37 32.67 -33.76
N PHE A 214 -21.74 31.64 -33.20
CA PHE A 214 -20.29 31.62 -32.99
C PHE A 214 -19.65 31.07 -34.26
N THR A 215 -19.15 31.98 -35.10
CA THR A 215 -18.15 31.68 -36.12
C THR A 215 -16.87 31.20 -35.44
N VAL A 216 -16.66 29.88 -35.44
CA VAL A 216 -15.41 29.24 -34.99
C VAL A 216 -14.36 29.45 -36.09
N ASN A 217 -13.31 30.17 -35.71
CA ASN A 217 -12.13 30.45 -36.52
C ASN A 217 -11.21 29.21 -36.55
N PRO A 218 -10.96 28.56 -37.71
CA PRO A 218 -10.11 27.37 -37.79
C PRO A 218 -8.66 27.77 -38.10
N SER A 219 -7.91 28.20 -37.09
CA SER A 219 -6.45 28.38 -37.24
C SER A 219 -5.73 28.46 -35.89
N GLN A 220 -5.69 27.35 -35.16
CA GLN A 220 -4.63 27.13 -34.16
C GLN A 220 -4.10 25.69 -34.25
N PRO A 221 -2.78 25.50 -34.46
CA PRO A 221 -2.17 24.17 -34.42
C PRO A 221 -2.20 23.64 -32.97
N ARG A 222 -2.81 22.46 -32.78
CA ARG A 222 -2.77 21.73 -31.50
C ARG A 222 -1.30 21.42 -31.15
N PRO A 223 -0.84 21.73 -29.92
CA PRO A 223 0.44 21.21 -29.45
C PRO A 223 0.32 19.69 -29.33
N ALA A 224 1.26 18.98 -29.97
CA ALA A 224 1.40 17.54 -29.86
C ALA A 224 1.53 17.18 -28.37
N THR A 225 0.50 16.52 -27.83
CA THR A 225 0.55 15.93 -26.50
C THR A 225 1.47 14.72 -26.59
N GLU A 226 2.73 14.93 -26.23
CA GLU A 226 3.73 13.89 -26.11
C GLU A 226 3.27 12.92 -25.02
N VAL A 227 2.78 11.75 -25.44
CA VAL A 227 2.44 10.64 -24.56
C VAL A 227 3.75 10.11 -23.99
N ARG A 228 4.15 10.68 -22.85
CA ARG A 228 5.30 10.26 -22.06
C ARG A 228 5.09 8.80 -21.67
N ARG A 229 5.73 7.88 -22.39
CA ARG A 229 5.81 6.47 -22.01
C ARG A 229 6.53 6.39 -20.68
N VAL A 230 5.75 6.24 -19.61
CA VAL A 230 6.27 5.87 -18.30
C VAL A 230 6.74 4.42 -18.41
N SER A 231 8.05 4.20 -18.33
CA SER A 231 8.61 2.85 -18.28
C SER A 231 7.97 2.06 -17.14
N PRO A 232 7.73 0.74 -17.32
CA PRO A 232 7.21 -0.08 -16.25
C PRO A 232 8.22 -0.08 -15.10
N LEU A 233 7.82 0.53 -13.97
CA LEU A 233 8.52 0.42 -12.71
C LEU A 233 8.69 -1.07 -12.38
N LYS A 234 9.93 -1.57 -12.51
CA LYS A 234 10.35 -2.89 -12.04
C LYS A 234 9.94 -2.97 -10.57
N ARG A 235 8.90 -3.76 -10.30
CA ARG A 235 8.30 -3.91 -8.97
C ARG A 235 9.31 -4.62 -8.08
N GLY A 236 10.13 -3.84 -7.39
CA GLY A 236 10.72 -4.28 -6.13
C GLY A 236 9.58 -4.72 -5.22
N ALA A 237 9.64 -5.94 -4.71
CA ALA A 237 8.68 -6.48 -3.76
C ALA A 237 8.78 -5.70 -2.44
N GLY A 238 8.15 -4.54 -2.34
CA GLY A 238 8.22 -3.72 -1.14
C GLY A 238 7.40 -2.45 -1.29
N GLU A 239 6.46 -2.27 -0.37
CA GLU A 239 5.76 -1.01 -0.09
C GLU A 239 4.73 -0.56 -1.14
N THR A 240 3.58 -1.23 -1.11
CA THR A 240 2.33 -0.54 -1.43
C THR A 240 2.14 0.56 -0.38
N VAL A 241 2.45 1.81 -0.73
CA VAL A 241 2.10 2.98 0.08
C VAL A 241 0.57 3.04 0.11
N TYR A 242 0.00 2.41 1.14
CA TYR A 242 -1.43 2.57 1.42
C TYR A 242 -1.62 4.03 1.81
N VAL A 243 -2.49 4.74 1.10
CA VAL A 243 -2.97 6.04 1.56
C VAL A 243 -3.74 5.75 2.85
N VAL A 244 -3.04 5.91 3.97
CA VAL A 244 -3.63 5.76 5.31
C VAL A 244 -4.84 6.69 5.31
N PRO A 245 -6.06 6.15 5.49
CA PRO A 245 -7.26 6.97 5.54
C PRO A 245 -7.02 8.11 6.54
N PRO A 246 -7.29 9.38 6.18
CA PRO A 246 -7.22 10.46 7.16
C PRO A 246 -8.03 10.02 8.39
N LYS A 247 -7.48 10.20 9.60
CA LYS A 247 -8.11 9.76 10.87
C LYS A 247 -9.55 10.26 10.91
N ARG A 248 -10.51 9.45 10.46
CA ARG A 248 -11.90 9.86 10.33
C ARG A 248 -12.50 9.96 11.73
N ALA A 249 -13.38 10.94 11.91
CA ALA A 249 -14.30 10.97 13.02
C ALA A 249 -14.98 9.60 13.16
N LYS A 250 -15.07 9.10 14.39
CA LYS A 250 -15.60 7.78 14.78
C LYS A 250 -16.71 7.32 13.82
N TYR A 251 -16.51 6.18 13.15
CA TYR A 251 -17.57 5.62 12.30
C TYR A 251 -18.81 5.37 13.16
N PRO A 252 -20.00 5.79 12.70
CA PRO A 252 -21.20 5.85 13.54
C PRO A 252 -21.73 4.47 13.95
N ARG A 253 -21.24 3.39 13.31
CA ARG A 253 -21.71 2.03 13.52
C ARG A 253 -20.53 1.10 13.79
N ALA A 254 -20.55 0.50 14.97
CA ALA A 254 -19.65 -0.58 15.35
C ALA A 254 -20.48 -1.76 15.85
N PHE A 255 -20.06 -2.96 15.50
CA PHE A 255 -20.76 -4.22 15.79
C PHE A 255 -20.01 -4.95 16.88
N LYS A 256 -20.71 -5.32 17.95
CA LYS A 256 -20.14 -6.15 19.01
C LYS A 256 -20.19 -7.61 18.55
N TRP A 257 -19.04 -8.25 18.46
CA TRP A 257 -18.93 -9.68 18.17
C TRP A 257 -18.79 -10.49 19.46
N ASP A 258 -18.71 -11.82 19.32
CA ASP A 258 -18.54 -12.77 20.44
C ASP A 258 -17.17 -12.61 21.16
N ASP A 259 -16.23 -11.92 20.54
CA ASP A 259 -14.88 -11.64 21.07
C ASP A 259 -14.81 -10.39 21.98
N TYR A 260 -15.96 -9.74 22.23
CA TYR A 260 -16.08 -8.48 22.98
C TYR A 260 -15.33 -7.29 22.35
N ILE A 261 -14.80 -7.44 21.13
CA ILE A 261 -14.17 -6.37 20.36
C ILE A 261 -15.25 -5.69 19.50
N MET A 262 -15.10 -4.39 19.29
CA MET A 262 -16.00 -3.60 18.44
C MET A 262 -15.46 -3.62 17.01
N HIS A 263 -16.19 -4.25 16.10
CA HIS A 263 -15.83 -4.38 14.68
C HIS A 263 -16.56 -3.37 13.82
N HIS A 264 -16.01 -3.03 12.65
CA HIS A 264 -16.64 -2.08 11.73
C HIS A 264 -17.77 -2.69 10.90
N PHE A 265 -17.76 -4.03 10.75
CA PHE A 265 -18.69 -4.77 9.92
C PHE A 265 -19.38 -5.90 10.73
N PRO A 266 -20.60 -6.32 10.32
CA PRO A 266 -21.25 -7.50 10.88
C PRO A 266 -20.43 -8.79 10.67
N LYS A 267 -20.61 -9.77 11.55
CA LYS A 267 -19.90 -11.07 11.50
C LYS A 267 -20.19 -11.87 10.21
N ASP A 268 -21.43 -11.78 9.74
CA ASP A 268 -21.98 -12.43 8.56
C ASP A 268 -21.87 -11.58 7.29
N TYR A 269 -21.02 -10.54 7.29
CA TYR A 269 -20.90 -9.65 6.15
C TYR A 269 -20.37 -10.35 4.89
N THR A 270 -21.12 -10.24 3.81
CA THR A 270 -20.74 -10.74 2.48
C THR A 270 -20.42 -9.59 1.53
N LEU A 271 -19.29 -9.67 0.83
CA LEU A 271 -18.91 -8.69 -0.18
C LEU A 271 -19.88 -8.71 -1.37
N PRO A 272 -20.51 -7.57 -1.71
CA PRO A 272 -21.44 -7.51 -2.83
C PRO A 272 -20.71 -7.70 -4.18
N VAL A 273 -21.33 -8.44 -5.09
CA VAL A 273 -20.89 -8.52 -6.49
C VAL A 273 -21.71 -7.52 -7.28
N CYS A 274 -21.13 -6.34 -7.51
CA CYS A 274 -21.75 -5.23 -8.25
C CYS A 274 -20.83 -4.74 -9.38
N THR A 275 -21.29 -3.72 -10.09
CA THR A 275 -20.49 -3.02 -11.12
C THR A 275 -19.26 -2.36 -10.48
N LEU A 276 -18.22 -2.14 -11.28
CA LEU A 276 -16.98 -1.53 -10.83
C LEU A 276 -17.23 -0.14 -10.24
N SER A 277 -18.05 0.68 -10.91
CA SER A 277 -18.38 2.03 -10.46
C SER A 277 -18.99 2.04 -9.06
N THR A 278 -19.99 1.18 -8.81
CA THR A 278 -20.61 1.04 -7.49
C THR A 278 -19.62 0.53 -6.45
N MET A 279 -18.81 -0.48 -6.79
CA MET A 279 -17.82 -1.01 -5.86
C MET A 279 -16.72 0.00 -5.53
N TRP A 280 -16.29 0.80 -6.49
CA TRP A 280 -15.31 1.87 -6.27
C TRP A 280 -15.87 2.93 -5.32
N ALA A 281 -17.12 3.34 -5.49
CA ALA A 281 -17.79 4.25 -4.55
C ALA A 281 -17.82 3.65 -3.13
N TYR A 282 -18.17 2.37 -2.96
CA TYR A 282 -18.11 1.70 -1.65
C TYR A 282 -16.70 1.61 -1.08
N TRP A 283 -15.70 1.44 -1.94
CA TRP A 283 -14.30 1.37 -1.55
C TRP A 283 -13.80 2.66 -0.90
N VAL A 284 -14.10 3.82 -1.50
CA VAL A 284 -13.62 5.12 -1.01
C VAL A 284 -14.59 5.85 -0.07
N CYS A 285 -15.89 5.75 -0.30
CA CYS A 285 -16.94 6.45 0.46
C CYS A 285 -17.56 5.58 1.56
N GLY A 286 -17.70 4.28 1.31
CA GLY A 286 -18.53 3.37 2.10
C GLY A 286 -19.96 3.26 1.55
N ASP A 287 -20.82 2.54 2.26
CA ASP A 287 -22.23 2.39 1.89
C ASP A 287 -23.08 3.38 2.72
N PRO A 288 -23.68 4.41 2.09
CA PRO A 288 -24.49 5.39 2.81
C PRO A 288 -25.83 4.81 3.30
N ILE A 289 -26.37 3.80 2.61
CA ILE A 289 -27.67 3.19 2.94
C ILE A 289 -27.51 2.27 4.15
N ALA A 290 -26.54 1.36 4.10
CA ALA A 290 -26.25 0.44 5.20
C ALA A 290 -25.45 1.10 6.34
N LYS A 291 -24.96 2.32 6.11
CA LYS A 291 -24.05 3.08 6.99
C LYS A 291 -22.74 2.33 7.27
N TYR A 292 -22.22 1.63 6.26
CA TYR A 292 -20.92 0.99 6.35
C TYR A 292 -19.78 1.96 6.03
N PRO A 293 -18.64 1.84 6.72
CA PRO A 293 -17.48 2.64 6.39
C PRO A 293 -16.87 2.25 5.03
N PRO A 294 -15.93 3.06 4.49
CA PRO A 294 -15.21 2.73 3.27
C PRO A 294 -14.61 1.33 3.30
N PHE A 295 -14.84 0.50 2.27
CA PHE A 295 -14.39 -0.90 2.29
C PHE A 295 -12.87 -1.04 2.29
N ARG A 296 -12.12 0.03 1.98
CA ARG A 296 -10.66 0.04 2.13
C ARG A 296 -10.17 -0.31 3.54
N ILE A 297 -10.98 -0.06 4.58
CA ILE A 297 -10.62 -0.38 5.97
C ILE A 297 -10.98 -1.82 6.38
N LEU A 298 -11.75 -2.54 5.57
CA LEU A 298 -12.24 -3.90 5.88
C LEU A 298 -11.06 -4.87 6.00
N ILE A 299 -10.89 -5.55 7.14
CA ILE A 299 -9.75 -6.44 7.38
C ILE A 299 -10.17 -7.91 7.25
N ALA A 300 -9.25 -8.81 6.88
CA ALA A 300 -9.57 -10.23 6.72
C ALA A 300 -10.11 -10.93 7.99
N PRO A 301 -9.69 -10.58 9.23
CA PRO A 301 -10.31 -11.11 10.45
C PRO A 301 -11.76 -10.66 10.65
N GLU A 302 -12.19 -9.55 10.04
CA GLU A 302 -13.58 -9.07 10.09
C GLU A 302 -14.51 -9.87 9.15
N LEU A 303 -14.02 -10.93 8.50
CA LEU A 303 -14.80 -11.84 7.68
C LEU A 303 -14.69 -13.26 8.26
N GLU A 304 -15.81 -13.96 8.42
CA GLU A 304 -15.79 -15.34 8.95
C GLU A 304 -15.43 -16.36 7.85
N GLU A 305 -16.09 -16.26 6.69
CA GLU A 305 -15.98 -17.25 5.62
C GLU A 305 -14.64 -17.17 4.85
N ALA A 306 -13.98 -18.31 4.63
CA ALA A 306 -12.74 -18.37 3.83
C ALA A 306 -12.93 -17.93 2.37
N LYS A 307 -14.16 -18.06 1.84
CA LYS A 307 -14.51 -17.59 0.49
C LYS A 307 -14.56 -16.06 0.43
N THR A 308 -15.18 -15.39 1.39
CA THR A 308 -15.24 -13.93 1.44
C THR A 308 -13.87 -13.33 1.69
N LYS A 309 -13.02 -13.96 2.51
CA LYS A 309 -11.59 -13.58 2.65
C LYS A 309 -10.85 -13.60 1.32
N ARG A 310 -11.00 -14.67 0.53
CA ARG A 310 -10.41 -14.75 -0.82
C ARG A 310 -10.96 -13.68 -1.76
N MET A 311 -12.27 -13.40 -1.68
CA MET A 311 -12.90 -12.31 -2.43
C MET A 311 -12.35 -10.95 -2.02
N LEU A 312 -12.08 -10.71 -0.73
CA LEU A 312 -11.48 -9.46 -0.26
C LEU A 312 -10.07 -9.26 -0.84
N SER A 313 -9.26 -10.31 -0.89
CA SER A 313 -7.93 -10.24 -1.53
C SER A 313 -8.04 -9.90 -3.03
N ALA A 314 -9.02 -10.48 -3.74
CA ALA A 314 -9.28 -10.17 -5.14
C ALA A 314 -9.79 -8.73 -5.33
N LEU A 315 -10.68 -8.27 -4.45
CA LEU A 315 -11.19 -6.91 -4.44
C LEU A 315 -10.06 -5.91 -4.21
N ARG A 316 -9.24 -6.11 -3.18
CA ARG A 316 -8.05 -5.30 -2.88
C ARG A 316 -7.13 -5.17 -4.08
N PHE A 317 -6.85 -6.29 -4.76
CA PHE A 317 -6.00 -6.28 -5.95
C PHE A 317 -6.52 -5.31 -7.03
N VAL A 318 -7.83 -5.31 -7.31
CA VAL A 318 -8.42 -4.39 -8.30
C VAL A 318 -8.43 -2.95 -7.79
N MET A 319 -8.88 -2.74 -6.56
CA MET A 319 -9.08 -1.39 -6.03
C MET A 319 -7.74 -0.67 -5.83
N LEU A 320 -6.69 -1.35 -5.34
CA LEU A 320 -5.36 -0.76 -5.19
C LEU A 320 -4.70 -0.42 -6.53
N GLU A 321 -4.98 -1.20 -7.58
CA GLU A 321 -4.50 -0.90 -8.93
C GLU A 321 -5.15 0.41 -9.45
N ILE A 322 -6.45 0.61 -9.18
CA ILE A 322 -7.15 1.85 -9.50
C ILE A 322 -6.61 3.01 -8.66
N GLU A 323 -6.46 2.84 -7.34
CA GLU A 323 -5.87 3.86 -6.45
C GLU A 323 -4.51 4.34 -6.94
N THR A 324 -3.62 3.41 -7.29
CA THR A 324 -2.28 3.71 -7.79
C THR A 324 -2.33 4.61 -9.02
N ARG A 325 -3.25 4.35 -9.95
CA ARG A 325 -3.42 5.14 -11.17
C ARG A 325 -4.04 6.51 -10.88
N VAL A 326 -5.02 6.57 -9.98
CA VAL A 326 -5.64 7.84 -9.57
C VAL A 326 -4.60 8.75 -8.91
N LEU A 327 -3.75 8.17 -8.06
CA LEU A 327 -2.64 8.88 -7.42
C LEU A 327 -1.59 9.35 -8.43
N ALA A 328 -1.22 8.50 -9.40
CA ALA A 328 -0.26 8.86 -10.44
C ALA A 328 -0.73 10.05 -11.31
N ILE A 329 -2.04 10.20 -11.53
CA ILE A 329 -2.64 11.34 -12.25
C ILE A 329 -2.81 12.56 -11.34
N GLY A 330 -2.75 12.39 -10.01
CA GLY A 330 -3.03 13.46 -9.05
C GLY A 330 -4.52 13.78 -8.91
N ALA A 331 -5.40 12.87 -9.32
CA ALA A 331 -6.86 13.06 -9.26
C ALA A 331 -7.46 12.66 -7.89
N TRP A 332 -6.63 12.34 -6.89
CA TRP A 332 -7.10 11.84 -5.60
C TRP A 332 -7.75 12.94 -4.75
N VAL A 333 -8.98 12.69 -4.28
CA VAL A 333 -9.73 13.60 -3.41
C VAL A 333 -9.76 13.05 -1.98
N ASN A 334 -9.46 13.90 -1.00
CA ASN A 334 -9.60 13.55 0.41
C ASN A 334 -11.07 13.62 0.83
N ASN A 335 -11.60 12.53 1.37
CA ASN A 335 -13.02 12.37 1.73
C ASN A 335 -13.97 12.57 0.55
N PRO A 336 -13.87 11.72 -0.49
CA PRO A 336 -14.67 11.88 -1.69
C PRO A 336 -16.16 11.67 -1.40
N THR A 337 -16.99 12.45 -2.07
CA THR A 337 -18.41 12.12 -2.27
C THR A 337 -18.55 11.02 -3.32
N PRO A 338 -19.71 10.34 -3.45
CA PRO A 338 -19.93 9.36 -4.51
C PRO A 338 -19.71 9.93 -5.92
N GLU A 339 -20.01 11.22 -6.13
CA GLU A 339 -19.76 11.92 -7.39
C GLU A 339 -18.26 12.12 -7.64
N ASP A 340 -17.49 12.48 -6.61
CA ASP A 340 -16.04 12.60 -6.71
C ASP A 340 -15.39 11.24 -6.99
N ALA A 341 -15.89 10.17 -6.36
CA ALA A 341 -15.44 8.82 -6.63
C ALA A 341 -15.65 8.43 -8.10
N ALA A 342 -16.79 8.81 -8.70
CA ALA A 342 -17.05 8.60 -10.11
C ALA A 342 -16.07 9.40 -11.00
N LYS A 343 -15.79 10.67 -10.67
CA LYS A 343 -14.78 11.49 -11.38
C LYS A 343 -13.37 10.91 -11.27
N MET A 344 -12.99 10.39 -10.10
CA MET A 344 -11.70 9.72 -9.89
C MET A 344 -11.56 8.49 -10.77
N LEU A 345 -12.62 7.67 -10.87
CA LEU A 345 -12.64 6.48 -11.73
C LEU A 345 -12.61 6.86 -13.21
N GLU A 346 -13.40 7.87 -13.60
CA GLU A 346 -13.46 8.41 -14.96
C GLU A 346 -12.07 8.85 -15.44
N ALA A 347 -11.30 9.52 -14.59
CA ALA A 347 -9.96 9.99 -14.92
C ALA A 347 -8.96 8.86 -15.24
N VAL A 348 -9.20 7.64 -14.74
CA VAL A 348 -8.28 6.49 -14.92
C VAL A 348 -8.83 5.39 -15.81
N LYS A 349 -10.09 5.46 -16.22
CA LYS A 349 -10.77 4.32 -16.86
C LYS A 349 -10.07 3.85 -18.13
N ASP A 350 -9.57 4.77 -18.95
CA ASP A 350 -8.87 4.44 -20.19
C ASP A 350 -7.53 3.73 -19.94
N SER A 351 -6.89 4.02 -18.80
CA SER A 351 -5.68 3.32 -18.40
C SER A 351 -6.00 1.92 -17.86
N VAL A 352 -7.04 1.79 -17.04
CA VAL A 352 -7.45 0.54 -16.37
C VAL A 352 -8.02 -0.44 -17.40
N ALA A 353 -8.69 0.08 -18.42
CA ALA A 353 -9.28 -0.65 -19.54
C ALA A 353 -8.22 -1.16 -20.51
N VAL A 354 -7.58 -2.27 -20.18
CA VAL A 354 -6.76 -2.98 -21.17
C VAL A 354 -7.66 -3.98 -21.92
N ARG A 355 -7.55 -3.91 -23.24
CA ARG A 355 -8.30 -4.64 -24.26
C ARG A 355 -8.58 -6.10 -23.87
N PRO A 356 -9.83 -6.59 -23.90
CA PRO A 356 -10.09 -8.02 -23.88
C PRO A 356 -9.41 -8.67 -25.09
N PRO A 357 -8.93 -9.92 -24.95
CA PRO A 357 -8.28 -10.63 -26.05
C PRO A 357 -9.21 -10.62 -27.26
N ALA A 358 -8.62 -10.38 -28.44
CA ALA A 358 -9.23 -9.93 -29.70
C ALA A 358 -10.42 -10.74 -30.27
N LYS A 359 -10.96 -11.72 -29.54
CA LYS A 359 -11.99 -12.66 -29.97
C LYS A 359 -13.36 -12.47 -29.29
N ARG A 360 -13.54 -11.49 -28.38
CA ARG A 360 -14.72 -11.44 -27.51
C ARG A 360 -15.51 -10.12 -27.58
N GLY A 361 -16.22 -9.92 -28.70
CA GLY A 361 -17.35 -9.00 -28.81
C GLY A 361 -17.06 -7.52 -28.50
N GLU A 362 -18.12 -6.73 -28.58
CA GLU A 362 -18.12 -5.29 -28.30
C GLU A 362 -17.61 -5.00 -26.87
N LEU A 363 -16.75 -3.99 -26.73
CA LEU A 363 -16.12 -3.63 -25.47
C LEU A 363 -17.17 -3.03 -24.53
N GLN A 364 -17.59 -3.77 -23.51
CA GLN A 364 -18.41 -3.17 -22.45
C GLN A 364 -17.61 -2.06 -21.75
N PRO A 365 -18.25 -0.92 -21.43
CA PRO A 365 -17.62 0.13 -20.64
C PRO A 365 -17.10 -0.45 -19.32
N VAL A 366 -15.86 -0.13 -18.95
CA VAL A 366 -15.20 -0.70 -17.77
C VAL A 366 -15.96 -0.43 -16.47
N GLU A 367 -16.66 0.69 -16.39
CA GLU A 367 -17.50 1.07 -15.25
C GLU A 367 -18.68 0.11 -15.03
N GLN A 368 -19.23 -0.44 -16.11
CA GLN A 368 -20.38 -1.36 -16.08
C GLN A 368 -19.94 -2.81 -15.85
N LEU A 369 -18.65 -3.10 -16.04
CA LEU A 369 -18.12 -4.42 -15.80
C LEU A 369 -18.19 -4.76 -14.31
N GLN A 370 -18.52 -6.01 -13.98
CA GLN A 370 -18.37 -6.50 -12.62
C GLN A 370 -16.91 -6.45 -12.18
N TRP A 371 -16.64 -5.98 -10.96
CA TRP A 371 -15.28 -5.86 -10.44
C TRP A 371 -14.52 -7.21 -10.44
N THR A 372 -15.23 -8.33 -10.29
CA THR A 372 -14.67 -9.69 -10.36
C THR A 372 -14.17 -10.04 -11.76
N SER A 373 -14.90 -9.63 -12.80
CA SER A 373 -14.50 -9.79 -14.19
C SER A 373 -13.29 -8.93 -14.50
N LEU A 374 -13.26 -7.68 -14.03
CA LEU A 374 -12.09 -6.81 -14.16
C LEU A 374 -10.86 -7.44 -13.49
N CYS A 375 -11.01 -8.04 -12.30
CA CYS A 375 -9.92 -8.74 -11.62
C CYS A 375 -9.30 -9.83 -12.50
N ARG A 376 -10.10 -10.59 -13.22
CA ARG A 376 -9.60 -11.64 -14.13
C ARG A 376 -8.87 -11.06 -15.32
N ILE A 377 -9.39 -9.97 -15.89
CA ILE A 377 -8.78 -9.26 -17.03
C ILE A 377 -7.40 -8.72 -16.65
N ILE A 378 -7.30 -7.96 -15.55
CA ILE A 378 -6.04 -7.38 -15.08
C ILE A 378 -5.00 -8.47 -14.78
N ARG A 379 -5.41 -9.59 -14.16
CA ARG A 379 -4.51 -10.73 -13.90
C ARG A 379 -4.03 -11.38 -15.19
N GLY A 380 -4.92 -11.57 -16.17
CA GLY A 380 -4.56 -12.11 -17.47
C GLY A 380 -3.51 -11.24 -18.17
N GLN A 381 -3.65 -9.93 -18.10
CA GLN A 381 -2.72 -8.98 -18.73
C GLN A 381 -1.36 -8.91 -18.03
N LYS A 382 -1.36 -8.93 -16.68
CA LYS A 382 -0.09 -9.02 -15.94
C LYS A 382 0.65 -10.31 -16.24
N LYS A 383 -0.08 -11.40 -16.51
CA LYS A 383 0.53 -12.67 -16.91
C LYS A 383 1.19 -12.56 -18.28
N THR A 384 0.49 -12.03 -19.29
CA THR A 384 1.07 -11.89 -20.64
C THR A 384 2.26 -10.93 -20.66
N MET A 385 2.19 -9.81 -19.92
CA MET A 385 3.33 -8.88 -19.84
C MET A 385 4.56 -9.50 -19.16
N ASN A 386 4.37 -10.43 -18.23
CA ASN A 386 5.47 -11.13 -17.57
C ASN A 386 6.09 -12.19 -18.50
N GLU A 387 5.26 -12.88 -19.29
CA GLU A 387 5.74 -13.81 -20.34
C GLU A 387 6.56 -13.07 -21.41
N ASP A 388 6.11 -11.88 -21.85
CA ASP A 388 6.84 -11.05 -22.81
C ASP A 388 8.18 -10.52 -22.25
N GLU A 389 8.25 -10.21 -20.95
CA GLU A 389 9.49 -9.75 -20.29
C GLU A 389 10.50 -10.90 -20.14
N GLU A 390 10.04 -12.10 -19.78
CA GLU A 390 10.87 -13.31 -19.71
C GLU A 390 11.44 -13.69 -21.10
N GLU A 391 10.65 -13.59 -22.18
CA GLU A 391 11.12 -13.87 -23.55
C GLU A 391 12.22 -12.87 -24.01
N LEU A 392 12.13 -11.60 -23.59
CA LEU A 392 13.15 -10.59 -23.89
C LEU A 392 14.44 -10.79 -23.09
N GLU A 393 14.35 -11.16 -21.82
CA GLU A 393 15.52 -11.50 -20.99
C GLU A 393 16.24 -12.75 -21.57
N GLU A 394 15.49 -13.74 -22.06
CA GLU A 394 16.06 -14.89 -22.77
C GLU A 394 16.74 -14.47 -24.09
N GLU A 395 16.11 -13.60 -24.91
CA GLU A 395 16.73 -13.16 -26.18
C GLU A 395 18.01 -12.32 -25.96
N GLU A 396 18.08 -11.53 -24.88
CA GLU A 396 19.31 -10.78 -24.51
C GLU A 396 20.44 -11.72 -24.08
N ASP A 397 20.16 -12.80 -23.35
CA ASP A 397 21.17 -13.79 -22.93
C ASP A 397 21.75 -14.61 -24.11
N TYR A 398 21.04 -14.66 -25.24
CA TYR A 398 21.48 -15.35 -26.46
C TYR A 398 22.30 -14.48 -27.43
N ARG A 399 22.39 -13.16 -27.23
CA ARG A 399 23.18 -12.24 -28.08
C ARG A 399 24.55 -11.95 -27.49
#